data_AF-A0A520TQX0-F1
#
_entry.id   AF-A0A520TQX0-F1
#
_cell.length_a   1.000
_cell.length_b   1.000
_cell.length_c   1.000
_cell.angle_alpha   90.00
_cell.angle_beta   90.00
_cell.angle_gamma   90.00
#
_symmetry.space_group_name_H-M   'P 1'
#
loop_
_entity.id
_entity.type
_entity.pdbx_description
1 polymer ?
#
loop_
_entity_poly.entity_id
_entity_poly.type
_entity_poly.pdbx_seq_one_letter_code
_entity_poly.pdbx_strand_id
1 'polypeptide(L)' 'MKFLKNLKVKKLVQATRLHFGAVIKELKEGKKDNELWSQAEKLAGRNESLVVAKYLHLRAESIAKQ' A
#
# COMPACT_ATOMS: atom_id res chain seq x y z
N MET A 1 26.53 -26.60 -6.18
CA MET A 1 26.28 -25.16 -6.43
C MET A 1 24.81 -24.85 -6.09
N LYS A 2 24.57 -24.03 -5.07
CA LYS A 2 23.22 -23.68 -4.58
C LYS A 2 22.55 -22.72 -5.58
N PHE A 3 21.84 -23.29 -6.56
CA PHE A 3 20.97 -22.56 -7.47
C PHE A 3 19.90 -21.80 -6.65
N LEU A 4 19.91 -20.47 -6.80
CA LEU A 4 18.74 -19.59 -6.70
C LEU A 4 17.91 -19.62 -5.40
N LYS A 5 18.52 -19.48 -4.21
CA LYS A 5 17.74 -19.22 -2.97
C LYS A 5 17.33 -17.75 -2.73
N ASN A 6 17.68 -16.82 -3.63
CA ASN A 6 17.49 -15.38 -3.41
C ASN A 6 16.61 -14.68 -4.46
N LEU A 7 15.71 -15.40 -5.14
CA LEU A 7 14.58 -14.71 -5.76
C LEU A 7 13.56 -14.45 -4.65
N LYS A 8 13.77 -13.39 -3.86
CA LYS A 8 12.66 -12.74 -3.13
C LYS A 8 11.63 -12.45 -4.20
N VAL A 9 10.62 -13.31 -4.31
CA VAL A 9 9.49 -13.13 -5.22
C VAL A 9 9.01 -11.72 -4.92
N LYS A 10 9.27 -10.80 -5.85
CA LYS A 10 8.79 -9.43 -5.81
C LYS A 10 7.27 -9.62 -5.76
N LYS A 11 6.69 -9.54 -4.56
CA LYS A 11 5.28 -9.89 -4.32
C LYS A 11 4.50 -9.10 -5.36
N LEU A 12 3.87 -9.80 -6.30
CA LEU A 12 3.15 -9.15 -7.38
C LEU A 12 2.13 -8.24 -6.68
N VAL A 13 2.15 -6.95 -6.98
CA VAL A 13 1.16 -6.03 -6.42
C VAL A 13 -0.20 -6.52 -6.91
N GLN A 14 -0.98 -7.13 -6.02
CA GLN A 14 -2.32 -7.66 -6.33
C GLN A 14 -3.36 -6.53 -6.43
N ALA A 15 -2.99 -5.32 -6.00
CA ALA A 15 -3.86 -4.16 -6.08
C ALA A 15 -4.11 -3.75 -7.55
N THR A 16 -5.38 -3.76 -7.96
CA THR A 16 -5.84 -3.25 -9.25
C THR A 16 -6.34 -1.80 -9.11
N ARG A 17 -6.55 -1.09 -10.23
CA ARG A 17 -7.15 0.26 -10.24
C ARG A 17 -8.47 0.35 -9.46
N LEU A 18 -9.25 -0.73 -9.42
CA LEU A 18 -10.51 -0.78 -8.67
C LEU A 18 -10.27 -0.69 -7.15
N HIS A 19 -9.25 -1.38 -6.64
CA HIS A 19 -8.88 -1.30 -5.22
C HIS A 19 -8.44 0.12 -4.85
N PHE A 20 -7.63 0.77 -5.69
CA PHE A 20 -7.28 2.19 -5.48
C PHE A 20 -8.50 3.11 -5.50
N GLY A 21 -9.45 2.87 -6.41
CA GLY A 21 -10.72 3.61 -6.46
C GLY A 21 -11.52 3.48 -5.16
N ALA A 22 -11.55 2.28 -4.56
CA ALA A 22 -12.17 2.05 -3.26
C ALA A 22 -11.48 2.85 -2.15
N VAL A 23 -10.15 2.85 -2.08
CA VAL A 23 -9.42 3.64 -1.07
C VAL A 23 -9.66 5.14 -1.23
N ILE A 24 -9.69 5.66 -2.47
CA ILE A 24 -9.99 7.07 -2.71
C ILE A 24 -11.40 7.41 -2.23
N LYS A 25 -12.37 6.51 -2.40
CA LYS A 25 -13.73 6.68 -1.87
C LYS A 25 -13.73 6.71 -0.34
N GLU A 26 -13.03 5.77 0.32
CA GLU A 26 -12.88 5.76 1.79
C GLU A 26 -12.34 7.12 2.29
N LEU A 27 -11.27 7.62 1.67
CA LEU A 27 -10.65 8.90 2.04
C LEU A 27 -11.60 10.09 1.85
N LYS A 28 -12.39 10.11 0.76
CA LYS A 28 -13.41 11.15 0.53
C LYS A 28 -14.52 11.11 1.58
N GLU A 29 -14.83 9.94 2.12
CA GLU A 29 -15.79 9.75 3.21
C GLU A 29 -15.16 10.05 4.59
N GLY A 30 -13.91 10.52 4.65
CA GLY A 30 -13.18 10.77 5.90
C GLY A 30 -12.74 9.50 6.63
N LYS A 31 -12.85 8.33 5.98
CA LYS A 31 -12.44 7.04 6.54
C LYS A 31 -10.98 6.81 6.18
N LYS A 32 -10.14 6.63 7.19
CA LYS A 32 -8.77 6.15 7.02
C LYS A 32 -8.41 5.16 8.10
N ASP A 33 -7.62 4.18 7.71
CA ASP A 33 -6.92 3.27 8.61
C ASP A 33 -5.69 3.98 9.19
N ASN A 34 -5.73 4.30 10.48
CA ASN A 34 -4.66 5.04 11.15
C ASN A 34 -3.35 4.24 11.27
N GLU A 35 -3.44 2.91 11.35
CA GLU A 35 -2.25 2.07 11.45
C GLU A 35 -1.50 2.03 10.12
N LEU A 36 -2.22 1.81 9.02
CA LEU A 36 -1.65 1.87 7.67
C LEU A 36 -1.16 3.28 7.32
N TRP A 37 -1.83 4.32 7.84
CA TRP A 37 -1.36 5.70 7.67
C TRP A 37 -0.02 5.93 8.37
N SER A 38 0.13 5.49 9.63
CA SER A 38 1.42 5.58 10.34
C SER A 38 2.53 4.77 9.66
N GLN A 39 2.20 3.60 9.10
CA GLN A 39 3.15 2.83 8.30
C GLN A 39 3.55 3.59 7.02
N ALA A 40 2.61 4.23 6.35
CA ALA A 40 2.87 5.05 5.17
C ALA A 40 3.79 6.25 5.49
N GLU A 41 3.59 6.91 6.64
CA GLU A 41 4.47 7.97 7.14
C GLU A 41 5.90 7.48 7.34
N LYS A 42 6.08 6.32 7.99
CA LYS A 42 7.40 5.71 8.19
C LYS A 42 8.08 5.35 6.86
N LEU A 43 7.32 4.90 5.87
CA LEU A 43 7.83 4.51 4.55
C LEU A 43 8.10 5.69 3.62
N ALA A 44 7.39 6.80 3.80
CA ALA A 44 7.55 8.02 3.02
C ALA A 44 8.69 8.91 3.54
N GLY A 45 9.07 8.74 4.81
CA GLY A 45 10.04 9.61 5.46
C GLY A 45 9.49 11.02 5.64
N ARG A 46 10.35 12.05 5.58
CA ARG A 46 9.95 13.47 5.73
C ARG A 46 9.18 14.05 4.53
N ASN A 47 8.80 13.23 3.54
CA ASN A 47 8.12 13.69 2.34
C ASN A 47 6.62 13.41 2.43
N GLU A 48 5.86 14.43 2.80
CA GLU A 48 4.40 14.36 2.96
C GLU A 48 3.67 13.96 1.68
N SER A 49 4.15 14.39 0.51
CA SER A 49 3.56 14.03 -0.79
C SER A 49 3.66 12.54 -1.09
N LEU A 50 4.64 11.84 -0.49
CA LEU A 50 4.78 10.38 -0.63
C LEU A 50 3.89 9.60 0.36
N VAL A 51 3.47 10.20 1.47
CA VAL A 51 2.63 9.52 2.48
C VAL A 51 1.33 9.03 1.86
N VAL A 52 0.65 9.90 1.11
CA VAL A 52 -0.63 9.57 0.46
C VAL A 52 -0.45 8.44 -0.56
N ALA A 53 0.59 8.51 -1.39
CA ALA A 53 0.86 7.45 -2.37
C ALA A 53 1.17 6.10 -1.69
N LYS A 54 1.97 6.10 -0.63
CA LYS A 54 2.29 4.89 0.16
C LYS A 54 1.04 4.32 0.84
N TYR A 55 0.21 5.19 1.41
CA TYR A 55 -1.04 4.80 2.04
C TYR A 55 -2.00 4.14 1.05
N LEU A 56 -2.21 4.77 -0.11
CA LEU A 56 -3.05 4.23 -1.18
C LEU A 56 -2.58 2.82 -1.59
N HIS A 57 -1.28 2.62 -1.73
CA HIS A 57 -0.71 1.31 -2.03
C HIS A 57 -0.97 0.27 -0.94
N LEU A 58 -0.67 0.60 0.33
CA LEU A 58 -0.84 -0.33 1.45
C LEU A 58 -2.31 -0.73 1.63
N ARG A 59 -3.23 0.24 1.58
CA ARG A 59 -4.66 -0.02 1.76
C ARG A 59 -5.24 -0.77 0.58
N ALA A 60 -4.86 -0.43 -0.65
CA ALA A 60 -5.33 -1.16 -1.84
C ALA A 60 -4.81 -2.61 -1.86
N GLU A 61 -3.60 -2.86 -1.37
CA GLU A 61 -3.10 -4.22 -1.18
C GLU A 61 -3.83 -4.98 -0.07
N SER A 62 -4.24 -4.30 1.00
CA SER A 62 -5.03 -4.91 2.07
C SER A 62 -6.39 -5.37 1.54
N ILE A 63 -7.08 -4.49 0.81
CA ILE A 63 -8.36 -4.80 0.14
C ILE A 63 -8.19 -5.96 -0.85
N ALA A 64 -7.10 -5.99 -1.62
CA ALA A 64 -6.86 -7.04 -2.61
C ALA A 64 -6.60 -8.44 -2.01
N LYS A 65 -6.26 -8.51 -0.72
CA LYS A 65 -5.95 -9.76 0.01
C LYS A 65 -7.14 -10.29 0.80
N GLN A 66 -8.20 -9.50 0.93
CA GLN A 66 -9.49 -9.92 1.50
C GLN A 66 -10.27 -10.73 0.46
#